data_AF-A0A0P0SMM8-F1
#
_entry.id   AF-A0A0P0SMM8-F1
#
_cell.length_a   1.000
_cell.length_b   1.000
_cell.length_c   1.000
_cell.angle_alpha   90.00
_cell.angle_beta   90.00
_cell.angle_gamma   90.00
#
_symmetry.space_group_name_H-M   'P 1'
#
loop_
_entity.id
_entity.type
_entity.pdbx_description
1 polymer ?
#
loop_
_entity_poly.entity_id
_entity_poly.type
_entity_poly.pdbx_seq_one_letter_code
_entity_poly.pdbx_strand_id
1 'polypeptide(L)'
;MHPTRWQRPGPVDAATPGPSAETVGAGDAAAPWRARLQRPDLEPCQFPGGCANSMEYAGAGRRPKYCYQVVGGVMHDRVNAKRIADGGTPARRRGEPDDALARPIARAGQTVTDQVAALIARLEEGGTELRDALGTLADPEAVAAEIAAAQRAARAEIDAAQAATDQARAEARAARDAAETERDHAVATRASLDTELAHARADLAQRDTELAAARAEAEQVSAELVAMRADLDAVTAERDTALAARDTAVTATTQVTGELAALTRDHSRTETELASARQRAEQLATERDTIAANLTAELAVARRDLDRTETDRARLADELHEAREQAAESRAARAGAESSLSALREQLLHDVDRERAYGEQRLTDAETRHTAQLADLRTELARARRRTTGRSAEKDLDPTDTDPDNIGNGVDAEPTIEPSRPPGARRARPRAAQRRPGPTATDSTAQPGDTAPQE
;
A
#
# COMPACT_ATOMS: atom_id res chain seq x y z
N MET A 1 -17.27 39.05 -23.97
CA MET A 1 -18.00 39.42 -22.73
C MET A 1 -17.18 38.93 -21.55
N HIS A 2 -16.40 39.83 -20.93
CA HIS A 2 -15.56 39.55 -19.76
C HIS A 2 -16.25 40.11 -18.51
N PRO A 3 -16.42 39.34 -17.42
CA PRO A 3 -16.78 39.91 -16.14
C PRO A 3 -15.51 40.23 -15.33
N THR A 4 -15.27 41.52 -15.24
CA THR A 4 -14.90 42.32 -14.06
C THR A 4 -14.27 41.61 -12.86
N ARG A 5 -12.96 41.87 -12.73
CA ARG A 5 -12.09 41.60 -11.59
C ARG A 5 -12.38 42.62 -10.47
N TRP A 6 -12.96 42.17 -9.36
CA TRP A 6 -13.05 42.97 -8.13
C TRP A 6 -11.78 42.81 -7.31
N GLN A 7 -11.04 43.90 -7.16
CA GLN A 7 -9.89 44.03 -6.26
C GLN A 7 -10.38 44.16 -4.81
N ARG A 8 -9.86 43.29 -3.93
CA ARG A 8 -9.99 43.41 -2.48
C ARG A 8 -9.05 44.49 -1.93
N PRO A 9 -9.43 45.20 -0.85
CA PRO A 9 -8.59 46.18 -0.18
C PRO A 9 -7.53 45.50 0.70
N GLY A 10 -6.44 46.24 0.95
CA GLY A 10 -5.20 45.77 1.57
C GLY A 10 -5.26 45.43 3.05
N PRO A 11 -4.16 44.90 3.60
CA PRO A 11 -4.04 44.54 5.00
C PRO A 11 -3.83 45.79 5.87
N VAL A 12 -4.60 45.88 6.94
CA VAL A 12 -4.36 46.78 8.06
C VAL A 12 -3.45 46.02 9.02
N ASP A 13 -2.15 46.33 8.98
CA ASP A 13 -1.20 45.88 10.00
C ASP A 13 -1.29 46.83 11.19
N ALA A 14 -1.94 46.34 12.24
CA ALA A 14 -1.89 46.91 13.58
C ALA A 14 -1.58 45.77 14.55
N ALA A 15 -0.34 45.71 15.05
CA ALA A 15 -0.02 45.03 16.30
C ALA A 15 1.38 45.44 16.80
N THR A 16 1.39 46.44 17.67
CA THR A 16 2.45 46.71 18.65
C THR A 16 2.64 45.50 19.56
N PRO A 17 3.86 44.96 19.74
CA PRO A 17 4.10 43.97 20.78
C PRO A 17 4.41 44.71 22.09
N GLY A 18 3.48 44.63 23.05
CA GLY A 18 3.80 44.81 24.46
C GLY A 18 4.30 43.48 25.03
N PRO A 19 5.41 43.43 25.78
CA PRO A 19 5.73 42.27 26.59
C PRO A 19 5.02 42.38 27.94
N SER A 20 4.00 41.55 28.10
CA SER A 20 3.46 41.17 29.41
C SER A 20 4.49 40.33 30.15
N ALA A 21 4.59 40.63 31.43
CA ALA A 21 5.39 39.95 32.42
C ALA A 21 4.99 38.47 32.59
N GLU A 22 5.99 37.62 32.72
CA GLU A 22 5.87 36.30 33.32
C GLU A 22 6.71 36.31 34.60
N THR A 23 6.03 36.07 35.72
CA THR A 23 6.59 36.02 37.07
C THR A 23 6.57 34.57 37.52
N VAL A 24 7.72 33.93 37.68
CA VAL A 24 7.94 32.87 38.68
C VAL A 24 9.43 32.85 39.04
N GLY A 25 9.75 32.86 40.33
CA GLY A 25 11.06 32.41 40.79
C GLY A 25 11.56 33.10 42.05
N ALA A 26 11.24 32.51 43.20
CA ALA A 26 11.82 32.82 44.49
C ALA A 26 13.36 32.81 44.47
N GLY A 27 13.97 33.67 45.28
CA GLY A 27 15.41 33.67 45.48
C GLY A 27 15.87 34.79 46.40
N ASP A 28 16.25 34.38 47.61
CA ASP A 28 16.77 35.19 48.70
C ASP A 28 17.90 36.17 48.34
N ALA A 29 18.03 37.14 49.25
CA ALA A 29 19.27 37.76 49.72
C ALA A 29 19.70 39.12 49.16
N ALA A 30 20.09 39.94 50.14
CA ALA A 30 21.01 41.07 50.08
C ALA A 30 20.45 42.45 49.69
N ALA A 31 20.21 43.24 50.75
CA ALA A 31 20.10 44.69 50.74
C ALA A 31 21.31 45.39 50.07
N PRO A 32 21.05 46.46 49.29
CA PRO A 32 21.99 47.55 49.16
C PRO A 32 21.32 48.87 49.56
N TRP A 33 21.65 49.35 50.75
CA TRP A 33 21.40 50.70 51.26
C TRP A 33 22.20 51.71 50.42
N ARG A 34 21.78 52.00 49.18
CA ARG A 34 22.36 53.12 48.43
C ARG A 34 21.84 54.43 49.02
N ALA A 35 22.69 55.06 49.82
CA ALA A 35 22.61 56.46 50.21
C ALA A 35 22.51 57.34 48.95
N ARG A 36 21.28 57.71 48.56
CA ARG A 36 21.05 58.91 47.77
C ARG A 36 21.41 60.08 48.68
N LEU A 37 22.51 60.75 48.37
CA LEU A 37 22.78 62.11 48.82
C LEU A 37 21.63 63.00 48.31
N GLN A 38 20.54 63.07 49.07
CA GLN A 38 19.47 64.02 48.84
C GLN A 38 20.10 65.40 49.02
N ARG A 39 20.12 66.20 47.94
CA ARG A 39 20.43 67.63 48.05
C ARG A 39 19.49 68.22 49.11
N PRO A 40 19.99 68.98 50.10
CA PRO A 40 19.14 69.59 51.09
C PRO A 40 18.13 70.49 50.38
N ASP A 41 16.84 70.22 50.61
CA ASP A 41 15.79 71.08 50.07
C ASP A 41 15.92 72.44 50.77
N LEU A 42 16.21 73.49 49.99
CA LEU A 42 16.29 74.86 50.46
C LEU A 42 14.87 75.45 50.50
N GLU A 43 14.34 75.66 51.70
CA GLU A 43 13.01 76.24 51.87
C GLU A 43 13.10 77.76 52.08
N PRO A 44 12.34 78.58 51.33
CA PRO A 44 12.32 80.01 51.53
C PRO A 44 11.61 80.37 52.85
N CYS A 45 12.14 81.35 53.58
CA CYS A 45 11.52 81.82 54.81
C CYS A 45 10.15 82.48 54.55
N GLN A 46 9.10 81.95 55.17
CA GLN A 46 7.71 82.40 55.00
C GLN A 46 7.33 83.60 55.90
N PHE A 47 8.29 84.47 56.23
CA PHE A 47 8.01 85.63 57.06
C PHE A 47 7.24 86.70 56.24
N PRO A 48 6.16 87.30 56.78
CA PRO A 48 5.41 88.35 56.08
C PRO A 48 6.34 89.51 55.68
N GLY A 49 6.37 89.85 54.38
CA GLY A 49 7.30 90.84 53.83
C GLY A 49 8.40 90.28 52.93
N GLY A 50 8.47 88.96 52.74
CA GLY A 50 9.34 88.31 51.74
C GLY A 50 10.81 88.31 52.16
N CYS A 51 11.19 87.37 53.02
CA CYS A 51 12.59 87.18 53.40
C CYS A 51 13.39 86.47 52.30
N ALA A 52 14.53 87.03 51.89
CA ALA A 52 15.41 86.41 50.89
C ALA A 52 16.18 85.18 51.39
N ASN A 53 16.14 84.88 52.70
CA ASN A 53 16.90 83.77 53.28
C ASN A 53 16.15 82.44 53.11
N SER A 54 16.89 81.42 52.69
CA SER A 54 16.45 80.03 52.66
C SER A 54 17.04 79.25 53.84
N MET A 55 16.35 78.20 54.27
CA MET A 55 16.79 77.28 55.31
C MET A 55 17.05 75.91 54.67
N GLU A 56 18.18 75.29 55.01
CA GLU A 56 18.43 73.90 54.65
C GLU A 56 17.59 72.97 55.53
N TYR A 57 16.73 72.17 54.90
CA TYR A 57 15.93 71.17 55.61
C TYR A 57 16.31 69.76 55.17
N ALA A 58 16.97 69.02 56.07
CA ALA A 58 17.48 67.67 55.82
C ALA A 58 16.82 66.58 56.70
N GLY A 59 15.62 66.84 57.25
CA GLY A 59 15.03 66.01 58.32
C GLY A 59 13.65 65.41 58.02
N ALA A 60 13.29 64.35 58.77
CA ALA A 60 11.97 63.72 58.78
C ALA A 60 11.09 64.26 59.92
N GLY A 61 10.78 65.56 59.88
CA GLY A 61 9.92 66.27 60.84
C GLY A 61 8.99 67.30 60.18
N ARG A 62 8.43 68.23 60.98
CA ARG A 62 7.73 69.41 60.44
C ARG A 62 8.76 70.42 59.95
N ARG A 63 8.66 70.75 58.66
CA ARG A 63 9.43 71.78 57.96
C ARG A 63 9.39 73.14 58.71
N PRO A 64 10.55 73.76 59.04
CA PRO A 64 10.60 75.03 59.73
C PRO A 64 10.18 76.18 58.80
N LYS A 65 9.23 77.01 59.24
CA LYS A 65 8.66 78.08 58.40
C LYS A 65 9.47 79.39 58.40
N TYR A 66 10.29 79.64 59.42
CA TYR A 66 10.97 80.93 59.61
C TYR A 66 12.46 80.73 59.90
N CYS A 67 13.32 81.59 59.35
CA CYS A 67 14.77 81.44 59.40
C CYS A 67 15.42 81.80 60.75
N TYR A 68 14.67 82.35 61.71
CA TYR A 68 15.16 82.82 63.01
C TYR A 68 16.29 83.86 62.96
N GLN A 69 16.61 84.38 61.77
CA GLN A 69 17.56 85.46 61.59
C GLN A 69 16.87 86.81 61.72
N VAL A 70 17.65 87.83 62.07
CA VAL A 70 17.17 89.21 62.13
C VAL A 70 17.36 89.82 60.75
N VAL A 71 16.26 90.12 60.05
CA VAL A 71 16.28 90.77 58.74
C VAL A 71 15.48 92.06 58.86
N GLY A 72 16.09 93.20 58.50
CA GLY A 72 15.46 94.52 58.67
C GLY A 72 15.20 94.92 60.13
N GLY A 73 15.98 94.40 61.09
CA GLY A 73 15.84 94.71 62.53
C GLY A 73 14.73 93.92 63.25
N VAL A 74 14.06 93.00 62.57
CA VAL A 74 13.01 92.12 63.13
C VAL A 74 13.48 90.67 63.09
N MET A 75 13.33 89.96 64.21
CA MET A 75 13.65 88.53 64.28
C MET A 75 12.56 87.72 63.59
N HIS A 76 12.93 86.93 62.58
CA HIS A 76 12.01 86.09 61.81
C HIS A 76 11.64 84.82 62.60
N ASP A 77 10.76 84.98 63.57
CA ASP A 77 10.17 83.87 64.33
C ASP A 77 8.64 83.84 64.18
N ARG A 78 8.02 82.78 64.69
CA ARG A 78 6.55 82.61 64.63
C ARG A 78 5.80 83.72 65.36
N VAL A 79 6.38 84.29 66.42
CA VAL A 79 5.72 85.26 67.29
C VAL A 79 5.63 86.62 66.59
N ASN A 80 6.73 87.08 66.00
CA ASN A 80 6.78 88.29 65.20
C ASN A 80 6.03 88.14 63.88
N ALA A 81 6.07 86.96 63.24
CA ALA A 81 5.30 86.72 62.02
C ALA A 81 3.79 86.81 62.30
N LYS A 82 3.32 86.23 63.41
CA LYS A 82 1.93 86.37 63.84
C LYS A 82 1.60 87.81 64.20
N ARG A 83 2.48 88.50 64.94
CA ARG A 83 2.25 89.89 65.35
C ARG A 83 2.14 90.84 64.15
N ILE A 84 2.97 90.66 63.12
CA ILE A 84 2.87 91.43 61.87
C ILE A 84 1.61 91.07 61.09
N ALA A 85 1.25 89.78 61.01
CA ALA A 85 0.01 89.35 60.36
C ALA A 85 -1.24 89.92 61.06
N ASP A 86 -1.19 90.10 62.38
CA ASP A 86 -2.23 90.72 63.20
C ASP A 86 -2.17 92.26 63.19
N GLY A 87 -1.32 92.88 62.35
CA GLY A 87 -1.17 94.33 62.21
C GLY A 87 -0.37 95.03 63.33
N GLY A 88 0.21 94.26 64.26
CA GLY A 88 1.02 94.76 65.36
C GLY A 88 2.48 95.02 65.00
N THR A 89 3.12 95.96 65.70
CA THR A 89 4.53 96.29 65.52
C THR A 89 5.43 95.15 66.04
N PRO A 90 6.36 94.61 65.26
CA PRO A 90 7.22 93.52 65.69
C PRO A 90 8.16 93.96 66.83
N ALA A 91 8.46 93.06 67.76
CA ALA A 91 9.41 93.37 68.83
C ALA A 91 10.82 93.43 68.25
N ARG A 92 11.40 94.63 68.20
CA ARG A 92 12.84 94.81 67.95
C ARG A 92 13.61 94.28 69.17
N ARG A 93 14.72 93.58 68.92
CA ARG A 93 15.52 92.95 69.97
C ARG A 93 16.02 94.03 70.93
N ARG A 94 15.61 93.92 72.20
CA ARG A 94 15.97 94.79 73.32
C ARG A 94 17.49 94.75 73.53
N GLY A 95 18.19 95.76 73.03
CA GLY A 95 19.65 95.80 73.04
C GLY A 95 20.21 97.15 72.61
N GLU A 96 19.52 98.24 72.94
CA GLU A 96 20.04 99.60 72.85
C GLU A 96 19.32 100.41 73.95
N PRO A 97 20.04 101.13 74.82
CA PRO A 97 19.43 101.87 75.91
C PRO A 97 18.68 103.06 75.32
N ASP A 98 17.35 103.02 75.37
CA ASP A 98 16.51 104.19 75.10
C ASP A 98 16.72 105.23 76.21
N ASP A 99 17.78 106.01 76.02
CA ASP A 99 17.91 107.38 76.50
C ASP A 99 16.84 108.24 75.81
N ALA A 100 15.67 108.31 76.42
CA ALA A 100 14.73 109.41 76.20
C ALA A 100 13.89 109.62 77.46
N LEU A 101 14.60 110.05 78.49
CA LEU A 101 14.11 110.87 79.58
C LEU A 101 13.07 111.91 79.08
N ALA A 102 11.82 111.76 79.51
CA ALA A 102 10.85 112.85 79.57
C ALA A 102 10.11 112.83 80.92
N ARG A 103 10.89 112.79 82.01
CA ARG A 103 10.46 113.34 83.31
C ARG A 103 11.02 114.76 83.40
N PRO A 104 10.21 115.81 83.54
CA PRO A 104 10.73 117.10 83.92
C PRO A 104 11.03 117.09 85.43
N ILE A 105 12.29 116.90 85.80
CA ILE A 105 12.84 117.43 87.06
C ILE A 105 13.24 118.88 86.75
N ALA A 106 12.33 119.82 86.95
CA ALA A 106 12.63 121.24 87.00
C ALA A 106 12.37 121.73 88.43
N ARG A 107 13.35 121.50 89.31
CA ARG A 107 13.47 122.15 90.62
C ARG A 107 14.76 122.97 90.59
N ALA A 108 14.68 124.22 90.14
CA ALA A 108 15.70 125.25 90.37
C ALA A 108 15.07 126.62 90.06
N GLY A 109 14.62 127.31 91.10
CA GLY A 109 14.12 128.68 90.98
C GLY A 109 12.92 129.07 91.85
N GLN A 110 12.37 128.19 92.70
CA GLN A 110 11.37 128.62 93.68
C GLN A 110 12.05 129.08 94.95
N THR A 111 11.96 130.38 95.19
CA THR A 111 12.30 131.02 96.46
C THR A 111 11.47 130.40 97.59
N VAL A 112 11.95 130.45 98.84
CA VAL A 112 11.19 129.93 100.00
C VAL A 112 9.77 130.51 100.04
N THR A 113 9.58 131.74 99.55
CA THR A 113 8.28 132.38 99.35
C THR A 113 7.40 131.72 98.29
N ASP A 114 7.93 131.27 97.15
CA ASP A 114 7.14 130.56 96.12
C ASP A 114 6.91 129.10 96.46
N GLN A 115 7.85 128.47 97.18
CA GLN A 115 7.61 127.15 97.77
C GLN A 115 6.57 127.23 98.87
N VAL A 116 6.57 128.27 99.71
CA VAL A 116 5.53 128.50 100.72
C VAL A 116 4.21 128.93 100.08
N ALA A 117 4.21 129.75 99.01
CA ALA A 117 2.98 130.10 98.29
C ALA A 117 2.41 128.93 97.48
N ALA A 118 3.26 128.06 96.92
CA ALA A 118 2.82 126.80 96.30
C ALA A 118 2.44 125.75 97.35
N LEU A 119 3.08 125.73 98.53
CA LEU A 119 2.64 124.88 99.64
C LEU A 119 1.32 125.40 100.21
N ILE A 120 1.14 126.71 100.33
CA ILE A 120 -0.10 127.36 100.77
C ILE A 120 -1.17 127.15 99.71
N ALA A 121 -0.92 127.40 98.43
CA ALA A 121 -1.88 127.11 97.37
C ALA A 121 -2.22 125.62 97.31
N ARG A 122 -1.27 124.70 97.55
CA ARG A 122 -1.52 123.26 97.61
C ARG A 122 -2.13 122.81 98.95
N LEU A 123 -1.96 123.56 100.04
CA LEU A 123 -2.63 123.36 101.34
C LEU A 123 -4.00 124.05 101.39
N GLU A 124 -4.23 125.06 100.55
CA GLU A 124 -5.48 125.75 100.35
C GLU A 124 -6.32 124.97 99.36
N GLU A 125 -5.75 124.51 98.24
CA GLU A 125 -6.36 123.57 97.29
C GLU A 125 -6.57 122.22 97.97
N GLY A 126 -5.54 121.68 98.64
CA GLY A 126 -5.66 120.49 99.47
C GLY A 126 -6.55 120.69 100.69
N GLY A 127 -6.72 121.93 101.16
CA GLY A 127 -7.58 122.30 102.30
C GLY A 127 -9.01 122.63 101.89
N THR A 128 -9.25 123.04 100.64
CA THR A 128 -10.57 123.13 100.00
C THR A 128 -11.01 121.75 99.57
N GLU A 129 -10.12 120.91 99.01
CA GLU A 129 -10.38 119.49 98.80
C GLU A 129 -10.61 118.78 100.13
N LEU A 130 -9.84 119.07 101.20
CA LEU A 130 -10.13 118.53 102.53
C LEU A 130 -11.45 119.06 103.09
N ARG A 131 -11.78 120.35 102.89
CA ARG A 131 -13.05 120.92 103.37
C ARG A 131 -14.25 120.46 102.56
N ASP A 132 -14.10 120.19 101.27
CA ASP A 132 -15.13 119.62 100.41
C ASP A 132 -15.29 118.13 100.69
N ALA A 133 -14.19 117.40 100.89
CA ALA A 133 -14.19 116.00 101.35
C ALA A 133 -14.73 115.86 102.78
N LEU A 134 -14.40 116.78 103.69
CA LEU A 134 -14.95 116.82 105.05
C LEU A 134 -16.38 117.33 105.07
N GLY A 135 -16.77 118.21 104.15
CA GLY A 135 -18.14 118.70 103.99
C GLY A 135 -19.07 117.62 103.44
N THR A 136 -18.58 116.81 102.51
CA THR A 136 -19.26 115.59 102.04
C THR A 136 -19.27 114.50 103.12
N LEU A 137 -18.21 114.34 103.92
CA LEU A 137 -18.17 113.39 105.06
C LEU A 137 -18.99 113.83 106.29
N ALA A 138 -19.21 115.14 106.48
CA ALA A 138 -20.03 115.71 107.56
C ALA A 138 -21.53 115.70 107.24
N ASP A 139 -21.90 115.40 105.98
CA ASP A 139 -23.25 115.08 105.57
C ASP A 139 -23.41 113.54 105.48
N PRO A 140 -23.86 112.89 106.57
CA PRO A 140 -24.04 111.44 106.58
C PRO A 140 -25.05 110.97 105.52
N GLU A 141 -25.94 111.83 105.03
CA GLU A 141 -26.88 111.48 103.96
C GLU A 141 -26.20 111.45 102.59
N ALA A 142 -25.25 112.36 102.33
CA ALA A 142 -24.44 112.36 101.10
C ALA A 142 -23.55 111.11 101.01
N VAL A 143 -22.84 110.76 102.09
CA VAL A 143 -22.03 109.52 102.16
C VAL A 143 -22.90 108.28 102.02
N ALA A 144 -24.08 108.24 102.65
CA ALA A 144 -25.01 107.14 102.50
C ALA A 144 -25.54 107.01 101.04
N ALA A 145 -25.76 108.14 100.36
CA ALA A 145 -26.17 108.16 98.96
C ALA A 145 -25.06 107.66 98.02
N GLU A 146 -23.80 108.03 98.25
CA GLU A 146 -22.64 107.54 97.51
C GLU A 146 -22.40 106.04 97.74
N ILE A 147 -22.47 105.56 98.98
CA ILE A 147 -22.38 104.13 99.29
C ILE A 147 -23.52 103.38 98.61
N ALA A 148 -24.75 103.88 98.67
CA ALA A 148 -25.89 103.27 97.99
C ALA A 148 -25.72 103.27 96.46
N ALA A 149 -25.13 104.32 95.87
CA ALA A 149 -24.80 104.38 94.45
C ALA A 149 -23.70 103.39 94.07
N ALA A 150 -22.61 103.31 94.85
CA ALA A 150 -21.53 102.35 94.65
C ALA A 150 -22.01 100.90 94.82
N GLN A 151 -22.87 100.62 95.79
CA GLN A 151 -23.49 99.30 95.96
C GLN A 151 -24.40 98.95 94.79
N ARG A 152 -25.18 99.89 94.24
CA ARG A 152 -25.98 99.67 93.03
C ARG A 152 -25.08 99.41 91.81
N ALA A 153 -24.00 100.18 91.65
CA ALA A 153 -23.02 99.99 90.58
C ALA A 153 -22.33 98.61 90.67
N ALA A 154 -21.83 98.25 91.86
CA ALA A 154 -21.21 96.94 92.09
C ALA A 154 -22.18 95.77 91.85
N ARG A 155 -23.45 95.89 92.26
CA ARG A 155 -24.49 94.91 91.94
C ARG A 155 -24.72 94.82 90.43
N ALA A 156 -24.85 95.95 89.75
CA ALA A 156 -25.00 95.97 88.29
C ALA A 156 -23.80 95.34 87.55
N GLU A 157 -22.57 95.57 88.04
CA GLU A 157 -21.36 94.92 87.51
C GLU A 157 -21.35 93.41 87.77
N ILE A 158 -21.73 92.97 88.97
CA ILE A 158 -21.86 91.55 89.30
C ILE A 158 -22.93 90.89 88.41
N ASP A 159 -24.10 91.52 88.26
CA ASP A 159 -25.19 91.01 87.44
C ASP A 159 -24.75 90.93 85.96
N ALA A 160 -24.04 91.95 85.45
CA ALA A 160 -23.49 91.94 84.11
C ALA A 160 -22.41 90.84 83.93
N ALA A 161 -21.53 90.65 84.91
CA ALA A 161 -20.50 89.60 84.88
C ALA A 161 -21.12 88.20 84.97
N GLN A 162 -22.17 88.03 85.77
CA GLN A 162 -22.93 86.79 85.86
C GLN A 162 -23.63 86.49 84.54
N ALA A 163 -24.32 87.48 83.95
CA ALA A 163 -24.96 87.34 82.65
C ALA A 163 -23.95 86.98 81.56
N ALA A 164 -22.79 87.64 81.51
CA ALA A 164 -21.72 87.32 80.57
C ALA A 164 -21.15 85.90 80.79
N THR A 165 -21.01 85.47 82.04
CA THR A 165 -20.56 84.11 82.37
C THR A 165 -21.58 83.07 81.93
N ASP A 166 -22.86 83.32 82.16
CA ASP A 166 -23.93 82.41 81.78
C ASP A 166 -24.11 82.34 80.26
N GLN A 167 -23.96 83.48 79.57
CA GLN A 167 -23.87 83.52 78.11
C GLN A 167 -22.68 82.69 77.60
N ALA A 168 -21.47 82.91 78.13
CA ALA A 168 -20.29 82.15 77.72
C ALA A 168 -20.44 80.64 78.01
N ARG A 169 -21.11 80.27 79.11
CA ARG A 169 -21.44 78.86 79.41
C ARG A 169 -22.46 78.30 78.43
N ALA A 170 -23.48 79.07 78.04
CA ALA A 170 -24.47 78.66 77.05
C ALA A 170 -23.81 78.45 75.68
N GLU A 171 -22.97 79.40 75.24
CA GLU A 171 -22.18 79.30 74.01
C GLU A 171 -21.24 78.08 74.04
N ALA A 172 -20.54 77.84 75.16
CA ALA A 172 -19.66 76.68 75.30
C ALA A 172 -20.42 75.34 75.27
N ARG A 173 -21.65 75.28 75.80
CA ARG A 173 -22.52 74.09 75.69
C ARG A 173 -22.95 73.90 74.25
N ALA A 174 -23.48 74.94 73.60
CA ALA A 174 -23.89 74.89 72.20
C ALA A 174 -22.74 74.45 71.28
N ALA A 175 -21.52 74.94 71.51
CA ALA A 175 -20.33 74.52 70.76
C ALA A 175 -19.96 73.04 70.98
N ARG A 176 -20.13 72.52 72.21
CA ARG A 176 -19.90 71.09 72.50
C ARG A 176 -20.95 70.21 71.83
N ASP A 177 -22.22 70.60 71.92
CA ASP A 177 -23.33 69.85 71.32
C ASP A 177 -23.19 69.82 69.79
N ALA A 178 -22.78 70.94 69.18
CA ALA A 178 -22.45 71.01 67.76
C ALA A 178 -21.27 70.09 67.39
N ALA A 179 -20.18 70.11 68.16
CA ALA A 179 -19.02 69.26 67.94
C ALA A 179 -19.32 67.76 68.14
N GLU A 180 -20.20 67.42 69.08
CA GLU A 180 -20.71 66.07 69.27
C GLU A 180 -21.54 65.61 68.07
N THR A 181 -22.44 66.46 67.58
CA THR A 181 -23.25 66.17 66.39
C THR A 181 -22.37 65.97 65.14
N GLU A 182 -21.34 66.80 64.93
CA GLU A 182 -20.37 66.62 63.84
C GLU A 182 -19.58 65.32 63.98
N ARG A 183 -19.15 64.98 65.19
CA ARG A 183 -18.45 63.72 65.48
C ARG A 183 -19.35 62.52 65.17
N ASP A 184 -20.60 62.54 65.61
CA ASP A 184 -21.55 61.46 65.36
C ASP A 184 -21.85 61.32 63.86
N HIS A 185 -21.99 62.43 63.14
CA HIS A 185 -22.11 62.42 61.68
C HIS A 185 -20.86 61.84 61.00
N ALA A 186 -19.66 62.19 61.46
CA ALA A 186 -18.40 61.66 60.93
C ALA A 186 -18.27 60.15 61.18
N VAL A 187 -18.68 59.66 62.35
CA VAL A 187 -18.73 58.23 62.69
C VAL A 187 -19.74 57.50 61.78
N ALA A 188 -20.93 58.06 61.59
CA ALA A 188 -21.95 57.48 60.71
C ALA A 188 -21.48 57.41 59.25
N THR A 189 -20.83 58.48 58.76
CA THR A 189 -20.26 58.52 57.40
C THR A 189 -19.16 57.46 57.25
N ARG A 190 -18.27 57.33 58.24
CA ARG A 190 -17.23 56.29 58.23
C ARG A 190 -17.83 54.88 58.22
N ALA A 191 -18.85 54.63 59.04
CA ALA A 191 -19.53 53.32 59.06
C ALA A 191 -20.20 52.99 57.72
N SER A 192 -20.79 53.99 57.03
CA SER A 192 -21.33 53.83 55.67
C SER A 192 -20.22 53.45 54.68
N LEU A 193 -19.10 54.20 54.68
CA LEU A 193 -17.97 53.92 53.79
C LEU A 193 -17.33 52.55 54.06
N ASP A 194 -17.21 52.15 55.32
CA ASP A 194 -16.71 50.81 55.67
C ASP A 194 -17.65 49.71 55.15
N THR A 195 -18.97 49.95 55.17
CA THR A 195 -19.97 49.04 54.59
C THR A 195 -19.87 48.99 53.07
N GLU A 196 -19.73 50.13 52.38
CA GLU A 196 -19.53 50.20 50.93
C GLU A 196 -18.24 49.49 50.50
N LEU A 197 -17.14 49.68 51.24
CA LEU A 197 -15.87 48.99 51.01
C LEU A 197 -15.99 47.48 51.21
N ALA A 198 -16.77 47.03 52.19
CA ALA A 198 -17.02 45.60 52.39
C ALA A 198 -17.82 45.00 51.22
N HIS A 199 -18.83 45.71 50.72
CA HIS A 199 -19.60 45.28 49.53
C HIS A 199 -18.72 45.25 48.28
N ALA A 200 -17.96 46.31 48.01
CA ALA A 200 -17.05 46.35 46.85
C ALA A 200 -16.01 45.21 46.87
N ARG A 201 -15.52 44.83 48.06
CA ARG A 201 -14.63 43.67 48.22
C ARG A 201 -15.33 42.34 47.94
N ALA A 202 -16.57 42.19 48.38
CA ALA A 202 -17.37 41.00 48.10
C ALA A 202 -17.66 40.88 46.59
N ASP A 203 -18.01 41.98 45.92
CA ASP A 203 -18.26 42.02 44.48
C ASP A 203 -16.99 41.69 43.68
N LEU A 204 -15.83 42.22 44.07
CA LEU A 204 -14.55 41.88 43.45
C LEU A 204 -14.21 40.40 43.63
N ALA A 205 -14.38 39.86 44.84
CA ALA A 205 -14.16 38.44 45.09
C ALA A 205 -15.10 37.56 44.24
N GLN A 206 -16.37 37.96 44.10
CA GLN A 206 -17.31 37.26 43.22
C GLN A 206 -16.85 37.32 41.76
N ARG A 207 -16.48 38.50 41.26
CA ARG A 207 -15.96 38.67 39.89
C ARG A 207 -14.71 37.83 39.63
N ASP A 208 -13.81 37.72 40.60
CA ASP A 208 -12.62 36.87 40.49
C ASP A 208 -13.01 35.38 40.40
N THR A 209 -14.01 34.93 41.17
CA THR A 209 -14.51 33.55 41.04
C THR A 209 -15.19 33.28 39.69
N GLU A 210 -15.96 34.25 39.17
CA GLU A 210 -16.59 34.16 37.85
C GLU A 210 -15.55 34.13 36.73
N LEU A 211 -14.49 34.95 36.82
CA LEU A 211 -13.39 34.94 35.86
C LEU A 211 -12.57 33.64 35.92
N ALA A 212 -12.35 33.09 37.11
CA ALA A 212 -11.69 31.80 37.27
C ALA A 212 -12.52 30.65 36.65
N ALA A 213 -13.83 30.66 36.86
CA ALA A 213 -14.75 29.69 36.25
C ALA A 213 -14.76 29.82 34.71
N ALA A 214 -14.88 31.04 34.19
CA ALA A 214 -14.87 31.28 32.74
C ALA A 214 -13.54 30.85 32.08
N ARG A 215 -12.40 31.00 32.77
CA ARG A 215 -11.11 30.49 32.30
C ARG A 215 -11.08 28.97 32.26
N ALA A 216 -11.57 28.30 33.31
CA ALA A 216 -11.65 26.84 33.34
C ALA A 216 -12.57 26.29 32.23
N GLU A 217 -13.71 26.94 31.96
CA GLU A 217 -14.59 26.59 30.84
C GLU A 217 -13.91 26.81 29.49
N ALA A 218 -13.19 27.91 29.30
CA ALA A 218 -12.43 28.18 28.08
C ALA A 218 -11.33 27.14 27.85
N GLU A 219 -10.60 26.76 28.91
CA GLU A 219 -9.61 25.68 28.86
C GLU A 219 -10.25 24.34 28.50
N GLN A 220 -11.40 24.00 29.10
CA GLN A 220 -12.15 22.79 28.78
C GLN A 220 -12.58 22.77 27.30
N VAL A 221 -13.22 23.83 26.80
CA VAL A 221 -13.64 23.94 25.40
C VAL A 221 -12.43 23.86 24.46
N SER A 222 -11.29 24.45 24.84
CA SER A 222 -10.07 24.35 24.04
C SER A 222 -9.54 22.91 23.97
N ALA A 223 -9.60 22.15 25.07
CA ALA A 223 -9.21 20.75 25.11
C ALA A 223 -10.16 19.88 24.27
N GLU A 224 -11.47 20.13 24.35
CA GLU A 224 -12.48 19.46 23.52
C GLU A 224 -12.28 19.74 22.02
N LEU A 225 -11.95 20.97 21.63
CA LEU A 225 -11.62 21.31 20.24
C LEU A 225 -10.33 20.62 19.76
N VAL A 226 -9.32 20.49 20.61
CA VAL A 226 -8.10 19.74 20.28
C VAL A 226 -8.42 18.25 20.09
N ALA A 227 -9.23 17.67 20.98
CA ALA A 227 -9.67 16.27 20.86
C ALA A 227 -10.47 16.03 19.57
N MET A 228 -11.48 16.87 19.27
CA MET A 228 -12.26 16.74 18.02
C MET A 228 -11.41 16.90 16.76
N ARG A 229 -10.35 17.71 16.78
CA ARG A 229 -9.40 17.81 15.65
C ARG A 229 -8.59 16.52 15.49
N ALA A 230 -8.11 15.94 16.59
CA ALA A 230 -7.42 14.65 16.55
C ALA A 230 -8.33 13.53 16.01
N ASP A 231 -9.61 13.50 16.41
CA ASP A 231 -10.59 12.55 15.89
C ASP A 231 -10.84 12.75 14.39
N LEU A 232 -10.95 14.00 13.93
CA LEU A 232 -11.10 14.31 12.50
C LEU A 232 -9.89 13.87 11.68
N ASP A 233 -8.67 14.08 12.20
CA ASP A 233 -7.43 13.63 11.56
C ASP A 233 -7.38 12.09 11.49
N ALA A 234 -7.81 11.40 12.55
CA ALA A 234 -7.91 9.94 12.58
C ALA A 234 -8.90 9.40 11.53
N VAL A 235 -10.12 9.95 11.48
CA VAL A 235 -11.14 9.57 10.48
C VAL A 235 -10.66 9.87 9.06
N THR A 236 -9.91 10.96 8.87
CA THR A 236 -9.31 11.30 7.56
C THR A 236 -8.27 10.26 7.14
N ALA A 237 -7.40 9.83 8.05
CA ALA A 237 -6.41 8.79 7.80
C ALA A 237 -7.06 7.42 7.50
N GLU A 238 -8.13 7.06 8.22
CA GLU A 238 -8.91 5.85 7.96
C GLU A 238 -9.56 5.88 6.57
N ARG A 239 -10.17 7.01 6.20
CA ARG A 239 -10.74 7.20 4.86
C ARG A 239 -9.68 7.04 3.77
N ASP A 240 -8.52 7.65 3.93
CA ASP A 240 -7.45 7.60 2.93
C ASP A 240 -6.88 6.16 2.79
N THR A 241 -6.78 5.43 3.91
CA THR A 241 -6.44 4.00 3.91
C THR A 241 -7.48 3.16 3.18
N ALA A 242 -8.78 3.42 3.42
CA ALA A 242 -9.87 2.72 2.74
C ALA A 242 -9.90 3.01 1.22
N LEU A 243 -9.59 4.25 0.81
CA LEU A 243 -9.47 4.61 -0.61
C LEU A 243 -8.31 3.87 -1.28
N ALA A 244 -7.14 3.80 -0.63
CA ALA A 244 -6.00 3.04 -1.14
C ALA A 244 -6.29 1.53 -1.27
N ALA A 245 -7.01 0.96 -0.30
CA ALA A 245 -7.46 -0.43 -0.35
C ALA A 245 -8.45 -0.68 -1.50
N ARG A 246 -9.41 0.24 -1.69
CA ARG A 246 -10.35 0.19 -2.82
C ARG A 246 -9.62 0.24 -4.16
N ASP A 247 -8.67 1.15 -4.33
CA ASP A 247 -7.94 1.31 -5.59
C ASP A 247 -7.11 0.06 -5.90
N THR A 248 -6.49 -0.55 -4.88
CA THR A 248 -5.81 -1.85 -4.99
C THR A 248 -6.78 -2.95 -5.44
N ALA A 249 -7.98 -3.02 -4.87
CA ALA A 249 -9.00 -4.00 -5.24
C ALA A 249 -9.50 -3.79 -6.68
N VAL A 250 -9.62 -2.54 -7.15
CA VAL A 250 -9.98 -2.21 -8.53
C VAL A 250 -8.89 -2.67 -9.50
N THR A 251 -7.62 -2.44 -9.19
CA THR A 251 -6.49 -2.95 -9.99
C THR A 251 -6.49 -4.48 -10.05
N ALA A 252 -6.68 -5.16 -8.92
CA ALA A 252 -6.76 -6.63 -8.87
C ALA A 252 -7.94 -7.16 -9.71
N THR A 253 -9.11 -6.53 -9.62
CA THR A 253 -10.29 -6.89 -10.43
C THR A 253 -10.02 -6.69 -11.93
N THR A 254 -9.33 -5.61 -12.31
CA THR A 254 -8.94 -5.33 -13.69
C THR A 254 -7.96 -6.38 -14.22
N GLN A 255 -7.02 -6.82 -13.38
CA GLN A 255 -6.08 -7.88 -13.73
C GLN A 255 -6.80 -9.22 -13.94
N VAL A 256 -7.62 -9.65 -12.98
CA VAL A 256 -8.37 -10.92 -13.05
C VAL A 256 -9.30 -10.96 -14.26
N THR A 257 -9.97 -9.85 -14.58
CA THR A 257 -10.81 -9.77 -15.79
C THR A 257 -9.99 -9.86 -17.08
N GLY A 258 -8.79 -9.26 -17.11
CA GLY A 258 -7.84 -9.42 -18.20
C GLY A 258 -7.35 -10.86 -18.38
N GLU A 259 -6.98 -11.53 -17.28
CA GLU A 259 -6.57 -12.94 -17.27
C GLU A 259 -7.70 -13.86 -17.74
N LEU A 260 -8.93 -13.64 -17.27
CA LEU A 260 -10.10 -14.41 -17.71
C LEU A 260 -10.37 -14.24 -19.21
N ALA A 261 -10.23 -13.03 -19.74
CA ALA A 261 -10.37 -12.76 -21.17
C ALA A 261 -9.25 -13.41 -22.00
N ALA A 262 -8.03 -13.49 -21.48
CA ALA A 262 -6.93 -14.23 -22.12
C ALA A 262 -7.23 -15.75 -22.13
N LEU A 263 -7.60 -16.31 -20.98
CA LEU A 263 -7.94 -17.74 -20.87
C LEU A 263 -9.12 -18.13 -21.77
N THR A 264 -10.13 -17.26 -21.89
CA THR A 264 -11.27 -17.48 -22.79
C THR A 264 -10.81 -17.55 -24.25
N ARG A 265 -9.90 -16.67 -24.68
CA ARG A 265 -9.34 -16.70 -26.04
C ARG A 265 -8.51 -17.96 -26.30
N ASP A 266 -7.69 -18.36 -25.33
CA ASP A 266 -6.91 -19.59 -25.42
C ASP A 266 -7.81 -20.82 -25.50
N HIS A 267 -8.88 -20.86 -24.71
CA HIS A 267 -9.88 -21.91 -24.77
C HIS A 267 -10.52 -22.00 -26.17
N SER A 268 -11.05 -20.90 -26.70
CA SER A 268 -11.62 -20.89 -28.07
C SER A 268 -10.61 -21.30 -29.14
N ARG A 269 -9.34 -20.93 -28.99
CA ARG A 269 -8.26 -21.38 -29.87
C ARG A 269 -8.08 -22.90 -29.79
N THR A 270 -7.97 -23.46 -28.57
CA THR A 270 -7.82 -24.91 -28.39
C THR A 270 -9.01 -25.70 -28.93
N GLU A 271 -10.24 -25.18 -28.79
CA GLU A 271 -11.43 -25.81 -29.38
C GLU A 271 -11.36 -25.82 -30.91
N THR A 272 -10.90 -24.72 -31.52
CA THR A 272 -10.70 -24.63 -32.97
C THR A 272 -9.61 -25.59 -33.46
N GLU A 273 -8.50 -25.70 -32.73
CA GLU A 273 -7.42 -26.66 -33.02
C GLU A 273 -7.91 -28.11 -32.89
N LEU A 274 -8.71 -28.42 -31.87
CA LEU A 274 -9.32 -29.73 -31.66
C LEU A 274 -10.32 -30.08 -32.77
N ALA A 275 -11.19 -29.14 -33.17
CA ALA A 275 -12.11 -29.33 -34.30
C ALA A 275 -11.35 -29.61 -35.60
N SER A 276 -10.29 -28.85 -35.86
CA SER A 276 -9.42 -29.03 -37.04
C SER A 276 -8.68 -30.37 -37.01
N ALA A 277 -8.28 -30.85 -35.83
CA ALA A 277 -7.65 -32.16 -35.66
C ALA A 277 -8.64 -33.31 -35.89
N ARG A 278 -9.88 -33.17 -35.39
CA ARG A 278 -10.97 -34.14 -35.65
C ARG A 278 -11.27 -34.25 -37.14
N GLN A 279 -11.42 -33.12 -37.83
CA GLN A 279 -11.63 -33.11 -39.28
C GLN A 279 -10.49 -33.80 -40.05
N ARG A 280 -9.23 -33.56 -39.67
CA ARG A 280 -8.08 -34.25 -40.26
C ARG A 280 -8.09 -35.76 -39.99
N ALA A 281 -8.47 -36.17 -38.78
CA ALA A 281 -8.59 -37.59 -38.44
C ALA A 281 -9.70 -38.28 -39.26
N GLU A 282 -10.83 -37.61 -39.47
CA GLU A 282 -11.91 -38.09 -40.35
C GLU A 282 -11.45 -38.20 -41.80
N GLN A 283 -10.73 -37.20 -42.32
CA GLN A 283 -10.14 -37.24 -43.67
C GLN A 283 -9.16 -38.41 -43.84
N LEU A 284 -8.24 -38.61 -42.89
CA LEU A 284 -7.31 -39.74 -42.95
C LEU A 284 -8.03 -41.09 -42.85
N ALA A 285 -9.14 -41.16 -42.10
CA ALA A 285 -9.96 -42.37 -42.02
C ALA A 285 -10.64 -42.66 -43.37
N THR A 286 -11.22 -41.65 -44.04
CA THR A 286 -11.84 -41.84 -45.37
C THR A 286 -10.81 -42.17 -46.44
N GLU A 287 -9.62 -41.56 -46.41
CA GLU A 287 -8.50 -41.91 -47.28
C GLU A 287 -8.06 -43.36 -47.07
N ARG A 288 -7.87 -43.78 -45.81
CA ARG A 288 -7.53 -45.17 -45.46
C ARG A 288 -8.59 -46.15 -45.98
N ASP A 289 -9.86 -45.86 -45.77
CA ASP A 289 -10.96 -46.73 -46.20
C ASP A 289 -11.04 -46.81 -47.73
N THR A 290 -10.77 -45.70 -48.43
CA THR A 290 -10.67 -45.67 -49.90
C THR A 290 -9.48 -46.49 -50.41
N ILE A 291 -8.31 -46.35 -49.80
CA ILE A 291 -7.12 -47.16 -50.13
C ILE A 291 -7.41 -48.64 -49.90
N ALA A 292 -8.04 -49.00 -48.78
CA ALA A 292 -8.41 -50.37 -48.46
C ALA A 292 -9.40 -50.96 -49.49
N ALA A 293 -10.40 -50.16 -49.91
CA ALA A 293 -11.35 -50.56 -50.95
C ALA A 293 -10.66 -50.75 -52.31
N ASN A 294 -9.78 -49.83 -52.70
CA ASN A 294 -8.99 -49.91 -53.94
C ASN A 294 -8.10 -51.15 -53.95
N LEU A 295 -7.35 -51.40 -52.87
CA LEU A 295 -6.50 -52.59 -52.74
C LEU A 295 -7.33 -53.88 -52.80
N THR A 296 -8.51 -53.90 -52.18
CA THR A 296 -9.43 -55.04 -52.26
C THR A 296 -9.91 -55.28 -53.69
N ALA A 297 -10.22 -54.21 -54.43
CA ALA A 297 -10.62 -54.29 -55.83
C ALA A 297 -9.47 -54.77 -56.74
N GLU A 298 -8.26 -54.23 -56.56
CA GLU A 298 -7.04 -54.65 -57.28
C GLU A 298 -6.71 -56.12 -57.01
N LEU A 299 -6.78 -56.57 -55.75
CA LEU A 299 -6.60 -57.97 -55.40
C LEU A 299 -7.66 -58.87 -56.05
N ALA A 300 -8.91 -58.41 -56.15
CA ALA A 300 -9.96 -59.14 -56.84
C ALA A 300 -9.70 -59.23 -58.36
N VAL A 301 -9.17 -58.18 -58.99
CA VAL A 301 -8.75 -58.20 -60.40
C VAL A 301 -7.58 -59.17 -60.58
N ALA A 302 -6.53 -59.06 -59.77
CA ALA A 302 -5.36 -59.92 -59.82
C ALA A 302 -5.72 -61.40 -59.62
N ARG A 303 -6.68 -61.72 -58.74
CA ARG A 303 -7.21 -63.08 -58.59
C ARG A 303 -7.92 -63.58 -59.85
N ARG A 304 -8.78 -62.76 -60.46
CA ARG A 304 -9.43 -63.13 -61.73
C ARG A 304 -8.41 -63.33 -62.86
N ASP A 305 -7.36 -62.52 -62.89
CA ASP A 305 -6.28 -62.69 -63.87
C ASP A 305 -5.50 -63.98 -63.63
N LEU A 306 -5.20 -64.31 -62.36
CA LEU A 306 -4.60 -65.58 -62.00
C LEU A 306 -5.51 -66.75 -62.44
N ASP A 307 -6.79 -66.72 -62.09
CA ASP A 307 -7.78 -67.74 -62.49
C ASP A 307 -7.80 -67.90 -64.03
N ARG A 308 -7.80 -66.78 -64.79
CA ARG A 308 -7.70 -66.81 -66.25
C ARG A 308 -6.42 -67.49 -66.71
N THR A 309 -5.26 -67.11 -66.18
CA THR A 309 -3.99 -67.74 -66.55
C THR A 309 -3.93 -69.22 -66.18
N GLU A 310 -4.57 -69.64 -65.09
CA GLU A 310 -4.70 -71.04 -64.71
C GLU A 310 -5.63 -71.79 -65.67
N THR A 311 -6.77 -71.20 -66.06
CA THR A 311 -7.64 -71.78 -67.08
C THR A 311 -6.97 -71.86 -68.46
N ASP A 312 -6.23 -70.83 -68.87
CA ASP A 312 -5.45 -70.84 -70.11
C ASP A 312 -4.35 -71.89 -70.06
N ARG A 313 -3.67 -72.04 -68.91
CA ARG A 313 -2.67 -73.10 -68.71
C ARG A 313 -3.28 -74.49 -68.75
N ALA A 314 -4.46 -74.69 -68.16
CA ALA A 314 -5.20 -75.95 -68.22
C ALA A 314 -5.61 -76.26 -69.67
N ARG A 315 -6.18 -75.28 -70.39
CA ARG A 315 -6.52 -75.42 -71.81
C ARG A 315 -5.28 -75.78 -72.64
N LEU A 316 -4.17 -75.08 -72.46
CA LEU A 316 -2.91 -75.39 -73.16
C LEU A 316 -2.37 -76.79 -72.80
N ALA A 317 -2.57 -77.26 -71.57
CA ALA A 317 -2.19 -78.61 -71.16
C ALA A 317 -3.06 -79.68 -71.85
N ASP A 318 -4.35 -79.44 -71.97
CA ASP A 318 -5.30 -80.30 -72.69
C ASP A 318 -5.00 -80.32 -74.19
N GLU A 319 -4.81 -79.15 -74.82
CA GLU A 319 -4.38 -79.03 -76.22
C GLU A 319 -3.07 -79.79 -76.49
N LEU A 320 -2.13 -79.72 -75.55
CA LEU A 320 -0.85 -80.43 -75.65
C LEU A 320 -1.01 -81.95 -75.42
N HIS A 321 -1.95 -82.37 -74.56
CA HIS A 321 -2.32 -83.77 -74.40
C HIS A 321 -2.95 -84.33 -75.67
N GLU A 322 -3.92 -83.61 -76.24
CA GLU A 322 -4.57 -83.94 -77.51
C GLU A 322 -3.54 -84.00 -78.64
N ALA A 323 -2.63 -83.03 -78.75
CA ALA A 323 -1.56 -83.07 -79.73
C ALA A 323 -0.62 -84.28 -79.55
N ARG A 324 -0.35 -84.70 -78.31
CA ARG A 324 0.42 -85.92 -78.02
C ARG A 324 -0.35 -87.18 -78.38
N GLU A 325 -1.66 -87.19 -78.15
CA GLU A 325 -2.55 -88.29 -78.52
C GLU A 325 -2.63 -88.41 -80.05
N GLN A 326 -2.90 -87.31 -80.77
CA GLN A 326 -2.84 -87.25 -82.23
C GLN A 326 -1.46 -87.69 -82.77
N ALA A 327 -0.37 -87.31 -82.12
CA ALA A 327 0.97 -87.77 -82.49
C ALA A 327 1.21 -89.26 -82.17
N ALA A 328 0.57 -89.81 -81.12
CA ALA A 328 0.61 -91.23 -80.80
C ALA A 328 -0.23 -92.04 -81.79
N GLU A 329 -1.44 -91.57 -82.14
CA GLU A 329 -2.30 -92.11 -83.18
C GLU A 329 -1.61 -92.07 -84.54
N SER A 330 -1.00 -90.96 -84.92
CA SER A 330 -0.24 -90.83 -86.17
C SER A 330 0.92 -91.83 -86.21
N ARG A 331 1.63 -92.04 -85.09
CA ARG A 331 2.69 -93.06 -84.97
C ARG A 331 2.12 -94.48 -85.05
N ALA A 332 0.99 -94.75 -84.40
CA ALA A 332 0.32 -96.05 -84.45
C ALA A 332 -0.23 -96.36 -85.84
N ALA A 333 -0.84 -95.38 -86.50
CA ALA A 333 -1.31 -95.48 -87.89
C ALA A 333 -0.14 -95.71 -88.84
N ARG A 334 0.99 -95.00 -88.64
CA ARG A 334 2.22 -95.24 -89.39
C ARG A 334 2.79 -96.64 -89.16
N ALA A 335 2.85 -97.11 -87.91
CA ALA A 335 3.29 -98.46 -87.59
C ALA A 335 2.32 -99.53 -88.15
N GLY A 336 1.02 -99.28 -88.13
CA GLY A 336 0.00 -100.14 -88.75
C GLY A 336 0.15 -100.19 -90.27
N ALA A 337 0.42 -99.06 -90.91
CA ALA A 337 0.73 -98.99 -92.34
C ALA A 337 2.06 -99.68 -92.69
N GLU A 338 3.07 -99.56 -91.84
CA GLU A 338 4.34 -100.28 -91.98
C GLU A 338 4.15 -101.79 -91.82
N SER A 339 3.34 -102.23 -90.85
CA SER A 339 2.99 -103.63 -90.64
C SER A 339 2.18 -104.20 -91.81
N SER A 340 1.23 -103.43 -92.38
CA SER A 340 0.46 -103.88 -93.53
C SER A 340 1.30 -103.94 -94.80
N LEU A 341 2.24 -103.00 -94.99
CA LEU A 341 3.25 -103.08 -96.05
C LEU A 341 4.19 -104.26 -95.86
N SER A 342 4.58 -104.59 -94.62
CA SER A 342 5.41 -105.76 -94.33
C SER A 342 4.65 -107.06 -94.62
N ALA A 343 3.39 -107.14 -94.19
CA ALA A 343 2.52 -108.29 -94.47
C ALA A 343 2.26 -108.45 -95.98
N LEU A 344 2.04 -107.36 -96.71
CA LEU A 344 1.91 -107.39 -98.17
C LEU A 344 3.21 -107.85 -98.85
N ARG A 345 4.39 -107.46 -98.32
CA ARG A 345 5.68 -107.95 -98.83
C ARG A 345 5.85 -109.44 -98.59
N GLU A 346 5.54 -109.92 -97.39
CA GLU A 346 5.60 -111.35 -97.08
C GLU A 346 4.60 -112.16 -97.90
N GLN A 347 3.38 -111.65 -98.09
CA GLN A 347 2.37 -112.26 -98.93
C GLN A 347 2.83 -112.32 -100.40
N LEU A 348 3.42 -111.24 -100.92
CA LEU A 348 3.99 -111.23 -102.27
C LEU A 348 5.17 -112.20 -102.40
N LEU A 349 6.04 -112.29 -101.40
CA LEU A 349 7.13 -113.28 -101.38
C LEU A 349 6.57 -114.70 -101.38
N HIS A 350 5.57 -114.98 -100.55
CA HIS A 350 4.93 -116.29 -100.47
C HIS A 350 4.19 -116.66 -101.77
N ASP A 351 3.54 -115.69 -102.40
CA ASP A 351 2.89 -115.86 -103.69
C ASP A 351 3.93 -116.11 -104.81
N VAL A 352 5.08 -115.45 -104.77
CA VAL A 352 6.21 -115.69 -105.69
C VAL A 352 6.84 -117.06 -105.47
N ASP A 353 7.04 -117.48 -104.23
CA ASP A 353 7.57 -118.81 -103.90
C ASP A 353 6.59 -119.91 -104.29
N ARG A 354 5.29 -119.67 -104.11
CA ARG A 354 4.23 -120.56 -104.58
C ARG A 354 4.20 -120.67 -106.11
N GLU A 355 4.35 -119.56 -106.83
CA GLU A 355 4.46 -119.58 -108.30
C GLU A 355 5.75 -120.25 -108.78
N ARG A 356 6.86 -120.12 -108.03
CA ARG A 356 8.09 -120.88 -108.28
C ARG A 356 7.87 -122.37 -108.10
N ALA A 357 7.23 -122.79 -107.01
CA ALA A 357 6.92 -124.19 -106.74
C ALA A 357 5.98 -124.77 -107.82
N TYR A 358 4.97 -124.02 -108.26
CA TYR A 358 4.13 -124.43 -109.40
C TYR A 358 4.89 -124.45 -110.73
N GLY A 359 5.84 -123.54 -110.93
CA GLY A 359 6.75 -123.54 -112.08
C GLY A 359 7.64 -124.79 -112.11
N GLU A 360 8.27 -125.12 -110.99
CA GLU A 360 9.08 -126.33 -110.81
C GLU A 360 8.24 -127.59 -111.01
N GLN A 361 7.05 -127.66 -110.42
CA GLN A 361 6.16 -128.81 -110.56
C GLN A 361 5.75 -129.05 -112.03
N ARG A 362 5.47 -128.00 -112.81
CA ARG A 362 5.20 -128.15 -114.26
C ARG A 362 6.42 -128.65 -115.04
N LEU A 363 7.62 -128.24 -114.63
CA LEU A 363 8.88 -128.70 -115.19
C LEU A 363 9.09 -130.19 -114.88
N THR A 364 8.87 -130.60 -113.62
CA THR A 364 8.96 -132.01 -113.22
C THR A 364 7.91 -132.86 -113.94
N ASP A 365 6.67 -132.38 -114.07
CA ASP A 365 5.61 -133.10 -114.80
C ASP A 365 5.88 -133.18 -116.32
N ALA A 366 6.57 -132.18 -116.89
CA ALA A 366 7.02 -132.22 -118.28
C ALA A 366 8.16 -133.23 -118.47
N GLU A 367 9.15 -133.23 -117.57
CA GLU A 367 10.24 -134.20 -117.55
C GLU A 367 9.71 -135.62 -117.36
N THR A 368 8.78 -135.82 -116.43
CA THR A 368 8.17 -137.12 -116.12
C THR A 368 7.43 -137.68 -117.33
N ARG A 369 6.65 -136.84 -118.04
CA ARG A 369 5.97 -137.21 -119.30
C ARG A 369 6.96 -137.56 -120.40
N HIS A 370 8.08 -136.83 -120.50
CA HIS A 370 9.11 -137.10 -121.51
C HIS A 370 9.88 -138.40 -121.22
N THR A 371 10.19 -138.69 -119.94
CA THR A 371 10.75 -139.98 -119.53
C THR A 371 9.79 -141.14 -119.73
N ALA A 372 8.49 -140.95 -119.50
CA ALA A 372 7.46 -141.95 -119.76
C ALA A 372 7.34 -142.24 -121.27
N GLN A 373 7.36 -141.21 -122.12
CA GLN A 373 7.38 -141.38 -123.59
C GLN A 373 8.63 -142.13 -124.07
N LEU A 374 9.81 -141.86 -123.48
CA LEU A 374 11.04 -142.61 -123.77
C LEU A 374 10.99 -144.05 -123.27
N ALA A 375 10.31 -144.32 -122.15
CA ALA A 375 10.11 -145.66 -121.61
C ALA A 375 9.13 -146.49 -122.46
N ASP A 376 8.03 -145.89 -122.94
CA ASP A 376 7.07 -146.55 -123.82
C ASP A 376 7.69 -146.89 -125.17
N LEU A 377 8.46 -145.97 -125.78
CA LEU A 377 9.21 -146.24 -127.01
C LEU A 377 10.24 -147.37 -126.83
N ARG A 378 10.92 -147.43 -125.67
CA ARG A 378 11.84 -148.55 -125.34
C ARG A 378 11.10 -149.87 -125.15
N THR A 379 9.88 -149.83 -124.63
CA THR A 379 9.05 -151.03 -124.38
C THR A 379 8.44 -151.58 -125.66
N GLU A 380 8.04 -150.71 -126.61
CA GLU A 380 7.63 -151.10 -127.96
C GLU A 380 8.78 -151.71 -128.77
N LEU A 381 9.97 -151.14 -128.66
CA LEU A 381 11.18 -151.65 -129.31
C LEU A 381 11.62 -153.00 -128.69
N ALA A 382 11.39 -153.20 -127.39
CA ALA A 382 11.61 -154.47 -126.70
C ALA A 382 10.54 -155.53 -127.01
N ARG A 383 9.29 -155.16 -127.33
CA ARG A 383 8.24 -156.09 -127.80
C ARG A 383 8.47 -156.52 -129.26
N ALA A 384 9.04 -155.66 -130.09
CA ALA A 384 9.44 -156.01 -131.45
C ALA A 384 10.64 -156.96 -131.49
N ARG A 385 11.56 -156.86 -130.51
CA ARG A 385 12.77 -157.70 -130.42
C ARG A 385 12.57 -159.07 -129.73
N ARG A 386 11.47 -159.31 -129.00
CA ARG A 386 11.23 -160.57 -128.26
C ARG A 386 10.44 -161.65 -129.01
N ARG A 387 10.06 -161.45 -130.28
CA ARG A 387 9.43 -162.51 -131.11
C ARG A 387 10.37 -163.26 -132.05
N THR A 388 11.63 -162.87 -132.20
CA THR A 388 12.53 -163.49 -133.18
C THR A 388 13.62 -164.40 -132.62
N THR A 389 14.01 -164.35 -131.35
CA THR A 389 15.08 -165.25 -130.88
C THR A 389 15.22 -165.23 -129.37
N GLY A 390 14.79 -166.33 -128.72
CA GLY A 390 15.27 -166.69 -127.40
C GLY A 390 16.63 -167.37 -127.50
N ARG A 391 17.65 -166.83 -126.84
CA ARG A 391 18.90 -167.55 -126.53
C ARG A 391 19.78 -166.77 -125.54
N SER A 392 19.89 -167.32 -124.32
CA SER A 392 21.11 -167.49 -123.51
C SER A 392 21.84 -166.30 -122.86
N ALA A 393 22.46 -166.64 -121.70
CA ALA A 393 23.61 -166.01 -121.05
C ALA A 393 23.31 -164.70 -120.26
N GLU A 394 23.91 -164.32 -119.14
CA GLU A 394 25.08 -164.74 -118.31
C GLU A 394 25.34 -163.58 -117.29
N LYS A 395 26.04 -163.82 -116.16
CA LYS A 395 26.83 -162.84 -115.33
C LYS A 395 26.11 -161.77 -114.49
N ASP A 396 26.69 -161.10 -113.47
CA ASP A 396 27.82 -161.22 -112.51
C ASP A 396 27.86 -159.87 -111.72
N LEU A 397 28.37 -159.89 -110.46
CA LEU A 397 29.05 -158.79 -109.68
C LEU A 397 28.21 -157.58 -109.19
N ASP A 398 28.15 -157.17 -107.90
CA ASP A 398 29.15 -156.72 -106.87
C ASP A 398 29.59 -155.21 -107.03
N PRO A 399 30.25 -154.52 -106.06
CA PRO A 399 29.70 -153.49 -105.16
C PRO A 399 30.54 -152.16 -105.11
N THR A 400 30.41 -151.37 -104.02
CA THR A 400 31.37 -150.40 -103.38
C THR A 400 31.04 -148.89 -103.37
N ASP A 401 31.33 -148.32 -102.17
CA ASP A 401 31.92 -147.00 -101.82
C ASP A 401 31.52 -145.71 -102.55
N THR A 402 31.29 -144.60 -101.82
CA THR A 402 32.32 -143.59 -101.46
C THR A 402 31.71 -142.46 -100.58
N ASP A 403 32.43 -142.05 -99.52
CA ASP A 403 32.45 -140.68 -98.91
C ASP A 403 33.06 -139.65 -99.93
N PRO A 404 33.29 -138.32 -99.70
CA PRO A 404 33.36 -137.52 -98.46
C PRO A 404 32.82 -136.04 -98.53
N ASP A 405 33.05 -135.28 -97.44
CA ASP A 405 33.34 -133.82 -97.28
C ASP A 405 32.50 -132.71 -97.98
N ASN A 406 32.20 -131.59 -97.27
CA ASN A 406 32.61 -130.19 -97.62
C ASN A 406 31.96 -129.05 -96.75
N ILE A 407 32.78 -128.42 -95.88
CA ILE A 407 33.05 -126.97 -95.56
C ILE A 407 31.93 -125.90 -95.79
N GLY A 408 31.51 -125.11 -94.76
CA GLY A 408 31.97 -123.72 -94.42
C GLY A 408 31.01 -122.64 -94.98
N ASN A 409 30.73 -121.43 -94.47
CA ASN A 409 31.26 -120.45 -93.48
C ASN A 409 30.05 -119.56 -93.03
N GLY A 410 29.95 -119.00 -91.81
CA GLY A 410 30.54 -117.71 -91.37
C GLY A 410 29.56 -116.51 -91.62
N VAL A 411 29.43 -115.42 -90.86
CA VAL A 411 30.39 -114.60 -90.07
C VAL A 411 29.64 -113.44 -89.33
N ASP A 412 30.05 -113.12 -88.08
CA ASP A 412 30.12 -111.83 -87.30
C ASP A 412 28.91 -110.88 -87.06
N ALA A 413 28.79 -110.05 -85.98
CA ALA A 413 29.67 -109.64 -84.88
C ALA A 413 28.89 -108.97 -83.70
N GLU A 414 29.51 -109.03 -82.51
CA GLU A 414 29.33 -108.27 -81.24
C GLU A 414 29.97 -106.83 -81.35
N PRO A 415 30.22 -105.95 -80.31
CA PRO A 415 30.12 -106.07 -78.83
C PRO A 415 29.72 -104.81 -77.98
N THR A 416 29.48 -105.05 -76.66
CA THR A 416 29.88 -104.31 -75.41
C THR A 416 29.45 -102.87 -75.03
N ILE A 417 29.16 -102.69 -73.71
CA ILE A 417 29.71 -101.72 -72.70
C ILE A 417 28.63 -101.13 -71.73
N GLU A 418 28.71 -101.51 -70.44
CA GLU A 418 28.14 -100.89 -69.20
C GLU A 418 28.89 -99.57 -68.80
N PRO A 419 28.66 -98.79 -67.69
CA PRO A 419 27.86 -98.99 -66.45
C PRO A 419 27.13 -97.73 -65.89
N SER A 420 26.48 -97.87 -64.71
CA SER A 420 26.60 -96.97 -63.51
C SER A 420 25.27 -96.49 -62.86
N ARG A 421 25.10 -96.85 -61.59
CA ARG A 421 24.19 -96.28 -60.57
C ARG A 421 24.78 -94.98 -59.97
N PRO A 422 24.00 -94.16 -59.23
CA PRO A 422 24.14 -94.23 -57.76
C PRO A 422 22.85 -94.03 -56.94
N PRO A 423 22.86 -94.49 -55.67
CA PRO A 423 21.96 -94.10 -54.58
C PRO A 423 22.64 -93.19 -53.52
N GLY A 424 21.82 -92.47 -52.73
CA GLY A 424 22.16 -91.85 -51.41
C GLY A 424 22.82 -90.46 -51.46
N ALA A 425 22.89 -89.62 -50.41
CA ALA A 425 22.26 -89.51 -49.10
C ALA A 425 22.76 -88.18 -48.42
N ARG A 426 22.06 -87.71 -47.36
CA ARG A 426 22.56 -87.02 -46.12
C ARG A 426 22.68 -85.48 -45.99
N ARG A 427 22.15 -85.04 -44.81
CA ARG A 427 22.53 -83.95 -43.85
C ARG A 427 22.14 -82.51 -44.27
N ALA A 428 21.69 -81.59 -43.40
CA ALA A 428 22.00 -81.34 -41.99
C ALA A 428 20.85 -80.63 -41.19
N ARG A 429 20.97 -80.70 -39.85
CA ARG A 429 20.28 -79.90 -38.79
C ARG A 429 20.81 -78.43 -38.75
N PRO A 430 20.77 -77.69 -37.62
CA PRO A 430 19.71 -76.93 -36.93
C PRO A 430 20.09 -75.42 -36.74
N ARG A 431 19.20 -74.57 -36.19
CA ARG A 431 19.46 -73.42 -35.26
C ARG A 431 18.18 -72.56 -35.19
N ALA A 432 17.54 -72.36 -34.03
CA ALA A 432 17.95 -71.60 -32.85
C ALA A 432 17.86 -70.07 -33.04
N ALA A 433 16.84 -69.47 -32.43
CA ALA A 433 16.86 -68.19 -31.70
C ALA A 433 15.54 -68.15 -30.89
N GLN A 434 15.56 -68.18 -29.56
CA GLN A 434 15.69 -66.99 -28.68
C GLN A 434 14.66 -65.91 -29.09
N ARG A 435 13.71 -65.44 -28.26
CA ARG A 435 13.66 -65.12 -26.82
C ARG A 435 12.17 -65.28 -26.40
N ARG A 436 11.78 -65.90 -25.27
CA ARG A 436 11.92 -65.51 -23.85
C ARG A 436 11.45 -64.06 -23.56
N PRO A 437 11.01 -63.78 -22.33
CA PRO A 437 9.61 -63.51 -22.04
C PRO A 437 9.42 -62.17 -21.32
N GLY A 438 8.17 -61.74 -21.30
CA GLY A 438 7.60 -61.34 -20.02
C GLY A 438 7.44 -59.85 -19.75
N PRO A 439 6.60 -59.58 -18.75
CA PRO A 439 5.86 -58.35 -18.53
C PRO A 439 6.61 -57.45 -17.56
N THR A 440 6.16 -56.20 -17.45
CA THR A 440 6.03 -55.38 -16.21
C THR A 440 6.18 -53.91 -16.55
N ALA A 441 5.15 -53.13 -16.26
CA ALA A 441 5.24 -51.75 -15.78
C ALA A 441 3.80 -51.32 -15.44
N THR A 442 3.33 -51.64 -14.24
CA THR A 442 3.36 -50.78 -13.04
C THR A 442 2.27 -49.72 -13.06
N ASP A 443 1.24 -50.01 -12.26
CA ASP A 443 0.53 -49.03 -11.46
C ASP A 443 1.50 -47.97 -10.91
N SER A 444 1.10 -46.71 -11.02
CA SER A 444 1.50 -45.66 -10.10
C SER A 444 0.28 -44.82 -9.80
N THR A 445 -0.46 -45.31 -8.80
CA THR A 445 -1.29 -44.52 -7.90
C THR A 445 -0.36 -43.59 -7.13
N ALA A 446 -0.51 -42.28 -7.26
CA ALA A 446 0.03 -41.31 -6.31
C ALA A 446 -0.70 -39.96 -6.45
N GLN A 447 -1.80 -39.86 -5.69
CA GLN A 447 -2.36 -38.61 -5.19
C GLN A 447 -1.68 -38.37 -3.82
N PRO A 448 -1.11 -37.18 -3.57
CA PRO A 448 -1.72 -36.27 -2.58
C PRO A 448 -1.42 -34.78 -2.94
N GLY A 449 -2.05 -33.77 -2.36
CA GLY A 449 -2.99 -33.68 -1.27
C GLY A 449 -3.43 -32.23 -1.14
N ASP A 450 -4.62 -32.07 -0.60
CA ASP A 450 -5.15 -30.82 -0.06
C ASP A 450 -4.22 -30.24 1.00
N THR A 451 -3.86 -28.97 0.85
CA THR A 451 -3.60 -28.07 1.98
C THR A 451 -4.02 -26.66 1.60
N ALA A 452 -5.21 -26.28 2.05
CA ALA A 452 -5.60 -24.90 2.25
C ALA A 452 -4.96 -24.36 3.55
N PRO A 453 -4.80 -23.04 3.69
CA PRO A 453 -4.84 -22.40 5.00
C PRO A 453 -6.07 -21.48 5.12
N GLN A 454 -6.72 -21.61 6.27
CA GLN A 454 -7.61 -20.62 6.86
C GLN A 454 -6.76 -19.49 7.45
N GLU A 455 -7.12 -18.24 7.12
CA GLU A 455 -7.44 -17.09 7.99
C GLU A 455 -7.27 -15.77 7.21
#